data_AF-A0A225VST4-F1
#
_entry.id   AF-A0A225VST4-F1
#
_cell.length_a   1.000
_cell.length_b   1.000
_cell.length_c   1.000
_cell.angle_alpha   90.00
_cell.angle_beta   90.00
_cell.angle_gamma   90.00
#
_symmetry.space_group_name_H-M   'P 1'
#
loop_
_entity.id
_entity.type
_entity.pdbx_description
1 polymer ?
#
loop_
_entity_poly.entity_id
_entity_poly.type
_entity_poly.pdbx_seq_one_letter_code
_entity_poly.pdbx_strand_id
1 'polypeptide(L)'
;MQDVGLIKKGYAISKSPKGSDIINDTTPKVWYNEDNWDGWHMIFHFHEEGEYQDIIQWNQLTDTAQEALENTDFGDFANVSFNDAYFETNLKDASTHYVYRSRQYGGSTSHSI
;
A
#
# COMPACT_ATOMS: atom_id res chain seq x y z
N MET A 1 -16.27 4.83 -7.36
CA MET A 1 -14.95 4.18 -7.40
C MET A 1 -14.34 4.39 -6.03
N GLN A 2 -13.87 3.34 -5.36
CA GLN A 2 -13.32 3.39 -4.00
C GLN A 2 -11.79 3.36 -4.11
N ASP A 3 -11.09 4.15 -3.30
CA ASP A 3 -9.64 4.35 -3.39
C ASP A 3 -8.88 3.49 -2.38
N VAL A 4 -8.02 2.59 -2.84
CA VAL A 4 -7.27 1.63 -1.99
C VAL A 4 -5.83 2.10 -1.74
N GLY A 5 -5.45 2.37 -0.49
CA GLY A 5 -4.07 2.68 -0.07
C GLY A 5 -3.57 1.74 1.04
N LEU A 6 -2.25 1.56 1.17
CA LEU A 6 -1.62 0.65 2.16
C LEU A 6 -1.36 1.35 3.50
N ILE A 7 -1.78 0.75 4.61
CA ILE A 7 -1.49 1.21 5.98
C ILE A 7 -1.00 0.07 6.88
N LYS A 8 -0.54 0.45 8.07
CA LYS A 8 0.01 -0.47 9.05
C LYS A 8 -1.03 -1.50 9.52
N LYS A 9 -0.88 -2.75 9.06
CA LYS A 9 -1.79 -3.89 9.24
C LYS A 9 -3.09 -3.88 8.39
N GLY A 10 -3.09 -3.23 7.23
CA GLY A 10 -4.22 -3.34 6.30
C GLY A 10 -4.25 -2.24 5.25
N TYR A 11 -5.43 -1.96 4.72
CA TYR A 11 -5.64 -0.96 3.67
C TYR A 11 -6.55 0.16 4.18
N ALA A 12 -6.25 1.40 3.80
CA ALA A 12 -7.05 2.58 4.11
C ALA A 12 -7.77 3.07 2.86
N ILE A 13 -9.08 3.23 2.98
CA ILE A 13 -9.96 3.78 1.94
C ILE A 13 -10.60 5.03 2.54
N SER A 14 -10.08 6.21 2.18
CA SER A 14 -10.62 7.50 2.60
C SER A 14 -11.78 7.92 1.69
N LYS A 15 -12.56 8.95 2.09
CA LYS A 15 -13.51 9.61 1.18
C LYS A 15 -12.72 10.05 -0.06
N SER A 16 -13.05 9.46 -1.21
CA SER A 16 -12.26 9.65 -2.43
C SER A 16 -12.08 11.13 -2.75
N PRO A 17 -10.83 11.62 -2.88
CA PRO A 17 -10.52 12.73 -3.78
C PRO A 17 -11.20 12.47 -5.12
N LYS A 18 -11.43 13.49 -5.96
CA LYS A 18 -11.94 13.15 -7.30
C LYS A 18 -10.94 12.20 -7.94
N GLY A 19 -11.39 11.17 -8.65
CA GLY A 19 -10.47 10.21 -9.28
C GLY A 19 -9.41 10.91 -10.14
N SER A 20 -9.78 12.03 -10.80
CA SER A 20 -8.87 12.91 -11.54
C SER A 20 -7.77 13.55 -10.69
N ASP A 21 -8.00 13.72 -9.39
CA ASP A 21 -7.02 14.32 -8.48
C ASP A 21 -5.90 13.31 -8.19
N ILE A 22 -6.19 12.00 -8.18
CA ILE A 22 -5.27 10.94 -7.71
C ILE A 22 -4.94 9.88 -8.78
N ILE A 23 -5.55 9.94 -9.96
CA ILE A 23 -5.26 9.10 -11.12
C ILE A 23 -5.01 10.03 -12.31
N ASN A 24 -3.84 9.89 -12.93
CA ASN A 24 -3.47 10.54 -14.18
C ASN A 24 -3.61 9.51 -15.30
N ASP A 25 -4.65 9.63 -16.13
CA ASP A 25 -5.10 8.63 -17.11
C ASP A 25 -5.33 7.24 -16.50
N THR A 26 -4.31 6.38 -16.51
CA THR A 26 -4.31 5.03 -15.91
C THR A 26 -3.30 4.87 -14.79
N THR A 27 -2.58 5.94 -14.42
CA THR A 27 -1.49 5.93 -13.44
C THR A 27 -1.98 6.48 -12.10
N PRO A 28 -1.98 5.67 -11.02
CA PRO A 28 -2.27 6.16 -9.69
C PRO A 28 -1.12 7.05 -9.18
N LYS A 29 -1.47 8.14 -8.50
CA LYS A 29 -0.54 9.06 -7.86
C LYS A 29 -0.46 8.73 -6.38
N VAL A 30 0.74 8.40 -5.94
CA VAL A 30 1.01 7.95 -4.58
C VAL A 30 2.10 8.79 -3.92
N TRP A 31 2.02 8.91 -2.60
CA TRP A 31 3.02 9.59 -1.78
C TRP A 31 3.47 8.68 -0.64
N TYR A 32 4.79 8.51 -0.55
CA TYR A 32 5.45 7.86 0.58
C TYR A 32 5.78 8.92 1.63
N ASN A 33 5.19 8.80 2.82
CA ASN A 33 5.42 9.76 3.90
C ASN A 33 5.34 9.12 5.28
N GLU A 34 5.96 9.74 6.26
CA GLU A 34 5.81 9.38 7.67
C GLU A 34 4.38 9.68 8.17
N ASP A 35 3.80 8.73 8.91
CA ASP A 35 2.64 9.01 9.77
C ASP A 35 3.14 9.76 10.99
N ASN A 36 2.84 11.06 11.05
CA ASN A 36 3.29 12.02 12.06
C ASN A 36 2.99 11.66 13.53
N TRP A 37 2.32 10.53 13.79
CA TRP A 37 2.00 10.03 15.12
C TRP A 37 2.87 8.88 15.61
N ASP A 38 3.26 7.96 14.71
CA ASP A 38 3.85 6.68 15.13
C ASP A 38 5.26 6.47 14.55
N GLY A 39 5.77 7.37 13.70
CA GLY A 39 7.11 7.29 13.11
C GLY A 39 7.25 6.27 11.97
N TRP A 40 6.13 5.73 11.46
CA TRP A 40 6.13 4.74 10.38
C TRP A 40 5.89 5.42 9.06
N HIS A 41 6.60 4.98 8.02
CA HIS A 41 6.29 5.41 6.68
C HIS A 41 5.11 4.62 6.13
N MET A 42 4.23 5.31 5.40
CA MET A 42 3.04 4.75 4.76
C MET A 42 2.91 5.29 3.33
N ILE A 43 2.10 4.60 2.53
CA ILE A 43 1.80 4.98 1.14
C ILE A 43 0.34 5.45 1.06
N PHE A 44 0.14 6.66 0.57
CA PHE A 44 -1.18 7.27 0.41
C PHE A 44 -1.43 7.70 -1.02
N HIS A 45 -2.70 7.83 -1.41
CA HIS A 45 -3.03 8.60 -2.60
C HIS A 45 -2.60 10.06 -2.44
N PHE A 46 -2.13 10.64 -3.54
CA PHE A 46 -1.65 12.00 -3.57
C PHE A 46 -2.13 12.74 -4.80
N HIS A 47 -2.23 14.06 -4.68
CA HIS A 47 -2.81 14.89 -5.72
C HIS A 47 -1.77 15.49 -6.66
N GLU A 48 -0.51 15.54 -6.24
CA GLU A 48 0.61 16.02 -7.06
C GLU A 48 1.22 14.86 -7.84
N GLU A 49 1.87 15.19 -8.96
CA GLU A 49 2.59 14.21 -9.77
C GLU A 49 3.83 13.71 -9.04
N GLY A 50 4.09 12.41 -9.14
CA GLY A 50 5.28 11.76 -8.61
C GLY A 50 6.32 11.44 -9.69
N GLU A 51 7.17 10.48 -9.39
CA GLU A 51 8.20 9.96 -10.31
C GLU A 51 7.91 8.50 -10.67
N TYR A 52 8.38 8.08 -11.84
CA TYR A 52 8.34 6.69 -12.28
C TYR A 52 9.64 5.96 -11.91
N GLN A 53 9.55 4.67 -11.61
CA GLN A 53 10.69 3.79 -11.40
C GLN A 53 10.72 2.69 -12.47
N ASP A 54 11.91 2.14 -12.71
CA ASP A 54 12.04 0.97 -13.58
C ASP A 54 11.31 -0.23 -12.97
N ILE A 55 10.39 -0.80 -13.73
CA ILE A 55 9.56 -1.92 -13.28
C ILE A 55 10.24 -3.24 -13.63
N ILE A 56 10.42 -4.10 -12.63
CA ILE A 56 10.73 -5.52 -12.78
C ILE A 56 9.62 -6.33 -12.13
N GLN A 57 9.00 -7.24 -12.89
CA GLN A 57 7.91 -8.07 -12.39
C GLN A 57 8.47 -9.34 -11.71
N TRP A 58 7.71 -9.93 -10.78
CA TRP A 58 8.11 -11.16 -10.09
C TRP A 58 8.58 -12.25 -11.06
N ASN A 59 7.79 -12.53 -12.10
CA ASN A 59 8.09 -13.55 -13.12
C ASN A 59 9.22 -13.16 -14.10
N GLN A 60 9.74 -11.93 -14.00
CA GLN A 60 10.91 -11.47 -14.77
C GLN A 60 12.21 -11.56 -13.96
N LEU A 61 12.13 -11.78 -12.65
CA LEU A 61 13.30 -12.01 -11.80
C LEU A 61 13.96 -13.34 -12.14
N THR A 62 15.26 -13.44 -11.88
CA THR A 62 15.97 -14.72 -11.88
C THR A 62 15.55 -15.56 -10.67
N ASP A 63 15.61 -16.89 -10.80
CA ASP A 63 15.29 -17.83 -9.71
C ASP A 63 16.02 -17.48 -8.39
N THR A 64 17.31 -17.14 -8.45
CA THR A 64 18.09 -16.73 -7.26
C THR A 64 17.55 -15.47 -6.59
N ALA A 65 17.03 -14.51 -7.36
CA ALA A 65 16.46 -13.29 -6.82
C ALA A 65 15.08 -13.54 -6.18
N GLN A 66 14.27 -14.40 -6.79
CA GLN A 66 13.02 -14.85 -6.18
C GLN A 66 13.29 -15.59 -4.86
N GLU A 67 14.22 -16.54 -4.85
CA GLU A 67 14.61 -17.29 -3.65
C GLU A 67 15.14 -16.37 -2.54
N ALA A 68 15.93 -15.35 -2.91
CA ALA A 68 16.41 -14.37 -1.95
C ALA A 68 15.26 -13.54 -1.35
N LEU A 69 14.31 -13.07 -2.16
CA LEU A 69 13.15 -12.31 -1.68
C LEU A 69 12.16 -13.15 -0.87
N GLU A 70 12.11 -14.47 -1.10
CA GLU A 70 11.29 -15.39 -0.31
C GLU A 70 11.87 -15.61 1.09
N ASN A 71 13.20 -15.73 1.21
CA ASN A 71 13.84 -16.25 2.42
C ASN A 71 14.65 -15.22 3.23
N THR A 72 14.90 -14.03 2.68
CA THR A 72 15.69 -13.01 3.39
C THR A 72 14.89 -12.41 4.55
N ASP A 73 15.54 -12.31 5.70
CA ASP A 73 15.01 -11.57 6.85
C ASP A 73 15.20 -10.06 6.63
N PHE A 74 14.09 -9.34 6.47
CA PHE A 74 14.04 -7.87 6.35
C PHE A 74 13.80 -7.17 7.70
N GLY A 75 13.92 -7.91 8.81
CA GLY A 75 13.69 -7.46 10.17
C GLY A 75 12.23 -7.55 10.59
N ASP A 76 11.99 -7.22 11.86
CA ASP A 76 10.71 -7.51 12.54
C ASP A 76 9.46 -6.81 11.95
N PHE A 77 9.65 -5.75 11.15
CA PHE A 77 8.56 -4.86 10.74
C PHE A 77 8.44 -4.70 9.22
N ALA A 78 9.26 -5.40 8.43
CA ALA A 78 9.23 -5.34 6.98
C ALA A 78 9.15 -6.76 6.40
N ASN A 79 8.22 -6.96 5.47
CA ASN A 79 8.05 -8.21 4.72
C ASN A 79 7.94 -7.88 3.24
N VAL A 80 8.39 -8.80 2.37
CA VAL A 80 8.19 -8.68 0.93
C VAL A 80 6.71 -8.93 0.64
N SER A 81 6.00 -7.92 0.16
CA SER A 81 4.53 -7.96 0.06
C SER A 81 3.97 -8.78 -1.10
N PHE A 82 4.84 -9.25 -2.00
CA PHE A 82 4.48 -9.92 -3.25
C PHE A 82 5.17 -11.29 -3.42
N ASN A 83 5.82 -11.79 -2.37
CA ASN A 83 6.41 -13.13 -2.35
C ASN A 83 5.32 -14.20 -2.09
N ASP A 84 5.66 -15.48 -2.21
CA ASP A 84 4.66 -16.56 -2.13
C ASP A 84 4.04 -16.66 -0.73
N ALA A 85 4.82 -16.40 0.32
CA ALA A 85 4.34 -16.40 1.71
C ALA A 85 3.24 -15.35 1.98
N TYR A 86 3.28 -14.19 1.32
CA TYR A 86 2.41 -13.05 1.64
C TYR A 86 1.46 -12.61 0.52
N PHE A 87 1.66 -13.00 -0.73
CA PHE A 87 0.89 -12.49 -1.88
C PHE A 87 -0.63 -12.65 -1.71
N GLU A 88 -1.11 -13.87 -1.50
CA GLU A 88 -2.55 -14.16 -1.39
C GLU A 88 -3.19 -13.51 -0.15
N THR A 89 -2.49 -13.52 0.98
CA THR A 89 -2.98 -12.89 2.22
C THR A 89 -3.07 -11.37 2.04
N ASN A 90 -2.06 -10.75 1.43
CA ASN A 90 -2.07 -9.32 1.17
C ASN A 90 -3.15 -8.93 0.16
N LEU A 91 -3.40 -9.75 -0.86
CA LEU A 91 -4.47 -9.52 -1.84
C LEU A 91 -5.85 -9.62 -1.20
N LYS A 92 -6.05 -10.59 -0.30
CA LYS A 92 -7.28 -10.71 0.49
C LYS A 92 -7.47 -9.50 1.40
N ASP A 93 -6.43 -9.04 2.08
CA ASP A 93 -6.52 -7.85 2.92
C ASP A 93 -6.80 -6.59 2.07
N ALA A 94 -6.23 -6.49 0.86
CA ALA A 94 -6.44 -5.38 -0.08
C ALA A 94 -7.89 -5.23 -0.51
N SER A 95 -8.56 -6.37 -0.66
CA SER A 95 -9.92 -6.45 -1.15
C SER A 95 -10.97 -6.35 -0.05
N THR A 96 -10.59 -6.52 1.23
CA THR A 96 -11.55 -6.66 2.34
C THR A 96 -11.40 -5.63 3.46
N HIS A 97 -10.21 -5.06 3.70
CA HIS A 97 -9.99 -4.16 4.83
C HIS A 97 -10.25 -2.69 4.48
N TYR A 98 -11.19 -2.09 5.22
CA TYR A 98 -11.52 -0.66 5.19
C TYR A 98 -11.11 0.00 6.52
N VAL A 99 -10.13 0.90 6.48
CA VAL A 99 -9.89 1.83 7.59
C VAL A 99 -10.28 3.25 7.18
N TYR A 100 -11.37 3.74 7.79
CA TYR A 100 -11.77 5.14 7.71
C TYR A 100 -11.06 5.92 8.82
N ARG A 101 -10.08 6.75 8.46
CA ARG A 101 -9.52 7.79 9.35
C ARG A 101 -10.15 9.13 8.99
N SER A 102 -11.04 9.66 9.84
CA SER A 102 -11.48 11.06 9.70
C SER A 102 -10.33 11.99 10.08
N ARG A 103 -10.00 12.96 9.20
CA ARG A 103 -9.02 14.02 9.46
C ARG A 103 -9.41 14.97 10.61
N GLN A 104 -10.58 14.79 11.21
CA GLN A 104 -10.95 15.48 12.44
C GLN A 104 -11.10 14.45 13.56
N TYR A 105 -10.25 14.63 14.58
CA TYR A 105 -10.24 13.91 15.86
C TYR A 105 -10.04 12.40 15.78
N GLY A 106 -8.77 11.98 15.72
CA GLY A 106 -8.19 10.95 16.61
C GLY A 106 -8.91 9.61 16.81
N GLY A 107 -9.75 9.16 15.87
CA GLY A 107 -10.44 7.89 15.94
C GLY A 107 -10.30 7.15 14.62
N SER A 108 -9.68 5.96 14.65
CA SER A 108 -9.72 5.02 13.53
C SER A 108 -10.89 4.06 13.78
N THR A 109 -11.88 4.02 12.90
CA THR A 109 -12.97 3.04 12.97
C THR A 109 -12.79 2.03 11.86
N SER A 110 -12.43 0.80 12.22
CA SER A 110 -12.28 -0.31 11.28
C SER A 110 -13.63 -0.97 11.03
N HIS A 111 -13.95 -1.25 9.77
CA HIS A 111 -15.13 -2.02 9.38
C HIS A 111 -14.72 -3.22 8.53
N SER A 112 -15.20 -4.40 8.89
CA SER A 112 -15.16 -5.60 8.04
C SER A 112 -16.47 -5.69 7.26
N ILE A 113 -16.42 -6.13 6.00
CA ILE A 113 -17.60 -6.56 5.24
C ILE A 113 -18.04 -7.94 5.73
#